data_AF-A0A6M2DWT4-F1
#
_entry.id   AF-A0A6M2DWT4-F1
#
_cell.length_a   1.000
_cell.length_b   1.000
_cell.length_c   1.000
_cell.angle_alpha   90.00
_cell.angle_beta   90.00
_cell.angle_gamma   90.00
#
_symmetry.space_group_name_H-M   'P 1'
#
loop_
_entity.id
_entity.type
_entity.pdbx_description
1 polymer ?
#
loop_
_entity_poly.entity_id
_entity_poly.type
_entity_poly.pdbx_seq_one_letter_code
_entity_poly.pdbx_strand_id
1 'polypeptide(L)'
;MNLILISLAMVMAGSGDLMTLRICRLLRARVGVAGTATATYGSHLATHIAAGLLLLGAGRYTLSTSPESVAALVCAFFPKFPTHSNDNRYHLQAFRHLYVLAVEPRILIPRDIDSGMLCYSYVAIVYSGTNKEEKLKAPCFLPELHKLQRVQIEDERYWPVVFERDRNWDLLKNLLSNCYCLDIKQRAGCLPYEEDPEGFKTLIAQTLTTDVSNIWSVRSENIFSFSSDPAILNFTQQFLSYNKDKISRPERNLIEKLSMQTYECVTRDMLHILPQRISLIMCLQNFEQNPTVFTIWQMKLLSSLVEVCSVQNCMEKLISYESVLAMKQYLTYIIDSWEQDISSLIVKYSKSMSLSTVPINLVHKLISYLTFYEISNSVGNIDISNSNPIELIKTSLDNNVNPNLILNLTRFS
;
A
#
# COMPACT_ATOMS: atom_id res chain seq x y z
N MET A 1 -38.78 -4.81 -33.69
CA MET A 1 -38.46 -4.23 -32.36
C MET A 1 -38.01 -5.30 -31.35
N ASN A 2 -38.80 -6.35 -31.11
CA ASN A 2 -38.47 -7.39 -30.11
C ASN A 2 -37.10 -8.05 -30.29
N LEU A 3 -36.71 -8.38 -31.53
CA LEU A 3 -35.39 -8.97 -31.81
C LEU A 3 -34.24 -8.01 -31.53
N ILE A 4 -34.41 -6.73 -31.86
CA ILE A 4 -33.42 -5.68 -31.59
C ILE A 4 -33.22 -5.50 -30.08
N LEU A 5 -34.31 -5.59 -29.32
CA LEU A 5 -34.26 -5.53 -27.86
C LEU A 5 -33.50 -6.74 -27.29
N ILE A 6 -33.78 -7.94 -27.78
CA ILE A 6 -33.08 -9.16 -27.33
C ILE A 6 -31.61 -9.12 -27.73
N SER A 7 -31.25 -8.66 -28.94
CA SER A 7 -29.86 -8.50 -29.34
C SER A 7 -29.12 -7.50 -28.47
N LEU A 8 -29.76 -6.37 -28.13
CA LEU A 8 -29.18 -5.38 -27.21
C LEU A 8 -28.97 -5.97 -25.80
N ALA A 9 -29.97 -6.70 -25.29
CA ALA A 9 -29.88 -7.38 -24.00
C ALA A 9 -28.87 -8.53 -23.98
N MET A 10 -28.63 -9.20 -25.11
CA MET A 10 -27.62 -10.25 -25.25
C MET A 10 -26.21 -9.69 -25.14
N VAL A 11 -25.95 -8.53 -25.74
CA VAL A 11 -24.65 -7.84 -25.64
C VAL A 11 -24.42 -7.32 -24.23
N MET A 12 -25.45 -6.78 -23.59
CA MET A 12 -25.42 -6.27 -22.20
C MET A 12 -25.82 -7.33 -21.16
N ALA A 13 -25.69 -8.62 -21.48
CA ALA A 13 -26.16 -9.68 -20.60
C ALA A 13 -25.41 -9.66 -19.26
N GLY A 14 -26.15 -9.75 -18.16
CA GLY A 14 -25.62 -9.77 -16.78
C GLY A 14 -25.22 -8.40 -16.20
N SER A 15 -24.88 -7.39 -17.02
CA SER A 15 -24.40 -6.08 -16.52
C SER A 15 -25.49 -5.20 -15.91
N GLY A 16 -26.76 -5.46 -16.23
CA GLY A 16 -27.87 -4.66 -15.74
C GLY A 16 -27.87 -3.22 -16.25
N ASP A 17 -27.45 -2.98 -17.50
CA ASP A 17 -27.40 -1.63 -18.08
C ASP A 17 -28.73 -0.86 -17.90
N LEU A 18 -28.62 0.32 -17.28
CA LEU A 18 -29.75 1.14 -16.88
C LEU A 18 -30.56 1.61 -18.10
N MET A 19 -29.90 1.94 -19.20
CA MET A 19 -30.57 2.45 -20.39
C MET A 19 -31.42 1.35 -21.04
N THR A 20 -30.85 0.16 -21.19
CA THR A 20 -31.58 -1.00 -21.73
C THR A 20 -32.73 -1.42 -20.79
N LEU A 21 -32.54 -1.39 -19.47
CA LEU A 21 -33.61 -1.65 -18.50
C LEU A 21 -34.75 -0.62 -18.58
N ARG A 22 -34.44 0.67 -18.79
CA ARG A 22 -35.46 1.71 -19.00
C ARG A 22 -36.28 1.43 -20.26
N ILE A 23 -35.66 1.00 -21.34
CA ILE A 23 -36.35 0.59 -22.57
C ILE A 23 -37.25 -0.62 -22.31
N CYS A 24 -36.74 -1.66 -21.64
CA CYS A 24 -37.54 -2.83 -21.25
C CYS A 24 -38.75 -2.44 -20.40
N ARG A 25 -38.59 -1.51 -19.45
CA ARG A 25 -39.68 -1.00 -18.60
C ARG A 25 -40.75 -0.25 -19.42
N LEU A 26 -40.34 0.58 -20.38
CA LEU A 26 -41.25 1.29 -21.28
C LEU A 26 -42.04 0.32 -22.16
N LEU A 27 -41.40 -0.71 -22.70
CA LEU A 27 -42.07 -1.71 -23.54
C LEU A 27 -43.00 -2.61 -22.73
N ARG A 28 -42.63 -2.95 -21.49
CA ARG A 28 -43.50 -3.68 -20.57
C ARG A 28 -44.79 -2.92 -20.24
N ALA A 29 -44.72 -1.59 -20.12
CA ALA A 29 -45.89 -0.75 -19.82
C ALA A 29 -46.91 -0.66 -20.97
N ARG A 30 -46.56 -1.12 -22.18
CA ARG A 30 -47.47 -1.19 -23.32
C ARG A 30 -48.43 -2.37 -23.17
N VAL A 31 -49.42 -2.23 -22.30
CA VAL A 31 -50.57 -3.14 -22.26
C VAL A 31 -51.65 -2.54 -23.16
N GLY A 32 -51.97 -3.24 -24.25
CA GLY A 32 -52.97 -2.75 -25.20
C GLY A 32 -54.34 -2.56 -24.55
N VAL A 33 -55.09 -1.56 -25.02
CA VAL A 33 -56.52 -1.43 -24.70
C VAL A 33 -57.24 -2.61 -25.34
N ALA A 34 -58.17 -3.24 -24.60
CA ALA A 34 -58.95 -4.38 -25.07
C ALA A 34 -59.58 -4.06 -26.44
N GLY A 35 -59.07 -4.68 -27.51
CA GLY A 35 -59.56 -4.49 -28.89
C GLY A 35 -58.52 -4.04 -29.92
N THR A 36 -57.33 -3.57 -29.51
CA THR A 36 -56.23 -3.26 -30.47
C THR A 36 -55.02 -4.16 -30.22
N ALA A 37 -54.74 -5.07 -31.16
CA ALA A 37 -53.70 -6.10 -31.11
C ALA A 37 -52.27 -5.55 -31.29
N THR A 38 -51.89 -4.51 -30.54
CA THR A 38 -50.57 -3.87 -30.65
C THR A 38 -49.49 -4.58 -29.82
N ALA A 39 -49.87 -5.31 -28.77
CA ALA A 39 -48.96 -6.11 -27.95
C ALA A 39 -49.53 -7.53 -27.75
N THR A 40 -48.93 -8.53 -28.41
CA THR A 40 -49.28 -9.95 -28.25
C THR A 40 -48.56 -10.56 -27.05
N TYR A 41 -48.97 -11.75 -26.61
CA TYR A 41 -48.29 -12.48 -25.53
C TYR A 41 -46.78 -12.62 -25.80
N GLY A 42 -46.42 -12.98 -27.03
CA GLY A 42 -45.04 -13.10 -27.48
C GLY A 42 -44.23 -11.82 -27.40
N SER A 43 -44.87 -10.64 -27.53
CA SER A 43 -44.18 -9.35 -27.36
C SER A 43 -43.78 -9.12 -25.90
N HIS A 44 -44.69 -9.39 -24.96
CA HIS A 44 -44.39 -9.35 -23.53
C HIS A 44 -43.33 -10.38 -23.16
N LEU A 45 -43.44 -11.61 -23.68
CA LEU A 45 -42.44 -12.66 -23.49
C LEU A 45 -41.05 -12.20 -23.91
N ALA A 46 -40.91 -11.62 -25.12
CA ALA A 46 -39.64 -11.09 -25.61
C ALA A 46 -39.08 -9.98 -24.71
N THR A 47 -39.93 -9.05 -24.24
CA THR A 47 -39.50 -7.98 -23.33
C THR A 47 -39.01 -8.51 -21.98
N HIS A 48 -39.66 -9.56 -21.46
CA HIS A 48 -39.27 -10.19 -20.20
C HIS A 48 -38.02 -11.06 -20.33
N ILE A 49 -37.84 -11.73 -21.49
CA ILE A 49 -36.58 -12.42 -21.81
C ILE A 49 -35.43 -11.41 -21.84
N ALA A 50 -35.59 -10.28 -22.53
CA ALA A 50 -34.58 -9.23 -22.57
C ALA A 50 -34.26 -8.67 -21.17
N ALA A 51 -35.29 -8.41 -20.35
CA ALA A 51 -35.08 -7.98 -18.96
C ALA A 51 -34.36 -9.04 -18.11
N GLY A 52 -34.70 -10.33 -18.30
CA GLY A 52 -34.05 -11.45 -17.61
C GLY A 52 -32.59 -11.65 -18.03
N LEU A 53 -32.27 -11.43 -19.30
CA LEU A 53 -30.89 -11.47 -19.81
C LEU A 53 -30.01 -10.36 -19.23
N LEU A 54 -30.55 -9.15 -19.05
CA LEU A 54 -29.81 -8.05 -18.42
C LEU A 54 -29.43 -8.35 -16.98
N LEU A 55 -30.30 -9.05 -16.23
CA LEU A 55 -30.09 -9.41 -14.82
C LEU A 55 -29.85 -10.92 -14.66
N LEU A 56 -29.10 -11.51 -15.59
CA LEU A 56 -28.88 -12.95 -15.65
C LEU A 56 -28.21 -13.46 -14.38
N GLY A 57 -28.91 -14.36 -13.68
CA GLY A 57 -28.54 -14.86 -12.34
C GLY A 57 -28.15 -13.74 -11.37
N ALA A 58 -28.96 -12.68 -11.33
CA ALA A 58 -28.78 -11.48 -10.50
C ALA A 58 -27.45 -10.75 -10.74
N GLY A 59 -26.93 -10.83 -11.97
CA GLY A 59 -25.67 -10.18 -12.36
C GLY A 59 -24.43 -10.98 -11.99
N ARG A 60 -24.54 -12.29 -11.75
CA ARG A 60 -23.39 -13.18 -11.55
C ARG A 60 -22.92 -13.86 -12.83
N TYR A 61 -23.81 -13.97 -13.81
CA TYR A 61 -23.55 -14.74 -15.02
C TYR A 61 -23.73 -13.89 -16.27
N THR A 62 -23.10 -14.35 -17.34
CA THR A 62 -23.13 -13.73 -18.66
C THR A 62 -23.25 -14.82 -19.73
N LEU A 63 -23.35 -14.43 -21.00
CA LEU A 63 -23.43 -15.38 -22.11
C LEU A 63 -22.04 -15.63 -22.72
N SER A 64 -21.82 -16.87 -23.11
CA SER A 64 -20.63 -17.32 -23.86
C SER A 64 -20.90 -17.37 -25.37
N THR A 65 -19.84 -17.24 -26.18
CA THR A 65 -19.89 -17.39 -27.65
C THR A 65 -19.28 -18.70 -28.15
N SER A 66 -19.22 -19.74 -27.30
CA SER A 66 -18.82 -21.08 -27.75
C SER A 66 -19.82 -21.62 -28.80
N PRO A 67 -19.41 -22.51 -29.72
CA PRO A 67 -20.32 -23.01 -30.76
C PRO A 67 -21.54 -23.73 -30.18
N GLU A 68 -21.40 -24.43 -29.06
CA GLU A 68 -22.50 -25.07 -28.33
C GLU A 68 -23.46 -24.03 -27.74
N SER A 69 -22.91 -22.98 -27.13
CA SER A 69 -23.67 -21.87 -26.57
C SER A 69 -24.43 -21.10 -27.63
N VAL A 70 -23.80 -20.83 -28.78
CA VAL A 70 -24.46 -20.18 -29.93
C VAL A 70 -25.61 -21.05 -30.44
N ALA A 71 -25.42 -22.37 -30.58
CA ALA A 71 -26.49 -23.28 -30.97
C ALA A 71 -27.66 -23.22 -29.98
N ALA A 72 -27.38 -23.23 -28.67
CA ALA A 72 -28.40 -23.12 -27.63
C ALA A 72 -29.14 -21.76 -27.67
N LEU A 73 -28.43 -20.66 -27.91
CA LEU A 73 -29.01 -19.31 -28.03
C LEU A 73 -29.88 -19.17 -29.27
N VAL A 74 -29.48 -19.77 -30.41
CA VAL A 74 -30.30 -19.81 -31.63
C VAL A 74 -31.61 -20.55 -31.39
N CYS A 75 -31.56 -21.68 -30.67
CA CYS A 75 -32.76 -22.40 -30.26
C CYS A 75 -33.63 -21.56 -29.30
N ALA A 76 -33.03 -20.90 -28.31
CA ALA A 76 -33.77 -20.14 -27.29
C ALA A 76 -34.42 -18.85 -27.82
N PHE A 77 -33.72 -18.14 -28.71
CA PHE A 77 -34.14 -16.84 -29.25
C PHE A 77 -34.65 -16.92 -30.70
N PHE A 78 -35.27 -18.04 -31.05
CA PHE A 78 -35.90 -18.19 -32.35
C PHE A 78 -36.88 -17.04 -32.64
N PRO A 79 -36.79 -16.39 -33.81
CA PRO A 79 -37.35 -15.05 -34.02
C PRO A 79 -38.89 -14.97 -34.09
N LYS A 80 -39.57 -16.11 -34.18
CA LYS A 80 -41.04 -16.18 -34.13
C LYS A 80 -41.51 -16.35 -32.69
N PHE A 81 -42.23 -15.36 -32.19
CA PHE A 81 -42.86 -15.37 -30.87
C PHE A 81 -44.32 -15.83 -30.93
N PRO A 82 -44.82 -16.53 -29.89
CA PRO A 82 -46.19 -17.03 -29.83
C PRO A 82 -47.22 -15.90 -29.76
N THR A 83 -48.38 -16.10 -30.38
CA THR A 83 -49.48 -15.11 -30.34
C THR A 83 -50.24 -15.15 -29.01
N HIS A 84 -50.45 -16.35 -28.47
CA HIS A 84 -51.11 -16.64 -27.20
C HIS A 84 -50.27 -17.61 -26.36
N SER A 85 -50.57 -17.76 -25.07
CA SER A 85 -49.77 -18.58 -24.15
C SER A 85 -49.64 -20.04 -24.55
N ASN A 86 -50.66 -20.64 -25.18
CA ASN A 86 -50.63 -22.05 -25.61
C ASN A 86 -50.19 -22.24 -27.06
N ASP A 87 -49.75 -21.17 -27.74
CA ASP A 87 -49.31 -21.25 -29.14
C ASP A 87 -47.89 -21.82 -29.23
N ASN A 88 -47.79 -23.02 -29.80
CA ASN A 88 -46.54 -23.75 -30.08
C ASN A 88 -46.38 -24.09 -31.57
N ARG A 89 -47.14 -23.42 -32.46
CA ARG A 89 -47.22 -23.81 -33.89
C ARG A 89 -45.90 -23.67 -34.64
N TYR A 90 -45.14 -22.62 -34.35
CA TYR A 90 -43.89 -22.29 -35.07
C TYR A 90 -42.62 -22.61 -34.28
N HIS A 91 -42.71 -22.66 -32.95
CA HIS A 91 -41.59 -22.92 -32.08
C HIS A 91 -42.11 -23.41 -30.73
N LEU A 92 -41.50 -24.47 -30.20
CA LEU A 92 -41.84 -25.02 -28.90
C LEU A 92 -41.37 -24.07 -27.80
N GLN A 93 -42.28 -23.58 -26.95
CA GLN A 93 -41.94 -22.63 -25.91
C GLN A 93 -40.89 -23.13 -24.90
N ALA A 94 -40.82 -24.44 -24.66
CA ALA A 94 -39.83 -25.04 -23.76
C ALA A 94 -38.37 -24.74 -24.20
N PHE A 95 -38.12 -24.67 -25.51
CA PHE A 95 -36.78 -24.39 -26.03
C PHE A 95 -36.29 -22.97 -25.70
N ARG A 96 -37.19 -22.06 -25.32
CA ARG A 96 -36.81 -20.72 -24.87
C ARG A 96 -35.98 -20.72 -23.59
N HIS A 97 -35.97 -21.82 -22.82
CA HIS A 97 -35.12 -21.97 -21.63
C HIS A 97 -33.74 -22.54 -21.92
N LEU A 98 -33.44 -22.93 -23.17
CA LEU A 98 -32.12 -23.46 -23.55
C LEU A 98 -31.00 -22.43 -23.43
N TYR A 99 -31.31 -21.13 -23.29
CA TYR A 99 -30.28 -20.10 -23.04
C TYR A 99 -29.44 -20.42 -21.81
N VAL A 100 -29.97 -21.19 -20.83
CA VAL A 100 -29.27 -21.62 -19.62
C VAL A 100 -27.98 -22.37 -19.95
N LEU A 101 -27.92 -23.12 -21.05
CA LEU A 101 -26.72 -23.84 -21.47
C LEU A 101 -25.59 -22.92 -21.96
N ALA A 102 -25.93 -21.70 -22.38
CA ALA A 102 -24.98 -20.70 -22.84
C ALA A 102 -24.48 -19.78 -21.70
N VAL A 103 -25.02 -19.94 -20.49
CA VAL A 103 -24.72 -19.11 -19.33
C VAL A 103 -23.39 -19.53 -18.70
N GLU A 104 -22.48 -18.58 -18.53
CA GLU A 104 -21.19 -18.79 -17.88
C GLU A 104 -20.94 -17.76 -16.76
N PRO A 105 -20.35 -18.17 -15.63
CA PRO A 105 -19.91 -17.26 -14.58
C PRO A 105 -18.57 -16.64 -14.96
N ARG A 106 -18.53 -15.32 -15.09
CA ARG A 106 -17.31 -14.56 -15.40
C ARG A 106 -17.14 -13.31 -14.53
N ILE A 107 -17.91 -13.21 -13.46
CA ILE A 107 -17.82 -12.08 -12.55
C ILE A 107 -16.56 -12.20 -11.68
N LEU A 108 -15.76 -11.15 -11.66
CA LEU A 108 -14.66 -11.01 -10.74
C LEU A 108 -15.13 -10.15 -9.57
N ILE A 109 -15.11 -10.72 -8.36
CA ILE A 109 -15.54 -10.02 -7.14
C ILE A 109 -14.34 -9.94 -6.21
N PRO A 110 -13.74 -8.76 -6.01
CA PRO A 110 -12.65 -8.59 -5.08
C PRO A 110 -13.17 -8.50 -3.64
N ARG A 111 -12.44 -9.10 -2.70
CA ARG A 111 -12.71 -9.07 -1.27
C ARG A 111 -11.43 -8.68 -0.56
N ASP A 112 -11.53 -7.75 0.37
CA ASP A 112 -10.40 -7.38 1.20
C ASP A 112 -10.16 -8.46 2.28
N ILE A 113 -8.90 -8.85 2.45
CA ILE A 113 -8.50 -9.93 3.36
C ILE A 113 -8.67 -9.52 4.82
N ASP A 114 -8.37 -8.26 5.15
CA ASP A 114 -8.34 -7.80 6.53
C ASP A 114 -9.76 -7.53 7.06
N SER A 115 -10.62 -6.91 6.25
CA SER A 115 -12.04 -6.67 6.61
C SER A 115 -12.97 -7.84 6.31
N GLY A 116 -12.62 -8.71 5.36
CA GLY A 116 -13.51 -9.76 4.84
C GLY A 116 -14.69 -9.24 4.02
N MET A 117 -14.73 -7.93 3.73
CA MET A 117 -15.80 -7.26 3.00
C MET A 117 -15.47 -7.17 1.50
N LEU A 118 -16.50 -7.11 0.66
CA LEU A 118 -16.32 -6.89 -0.77
C LEU A 118 -15.79 -5.48 -1.02
N CYS A 119 -14.85 -5.34 -1.93
CA CYS A 119 -14.23 -4.05 -2.24
C CYS A 119 -14.37 -3.70 -3.73
N TYR A 120 -13.84 -2.53 -4.11
CA TYR A 120 -13.63 -2.18 -5.51
C TYR A 120 -12.13 -2.17 -5.78
N SER A 121 -11.71 -2.59 -6.96
CA SER A 121 -10.30 -2.53 -7.37
C SER A 121 -10.18 -2.34 -8.88
N TYR A 122 -9.07 -1.77 -9.33
CA TYR A 122 -8.76 -1.72 -10.74
C TYR A 122 -8.07 -3.00 -11.23
N VAL A 123 -8.53 -3.48 -12.38
CA VAL A 123 -8.05 -4.70 -13.03
C VAL A 123 -7.59 -4.34 -14.42
N ALA A 124 -6.33 -4.61 -14.72
CA ALA A 124 -5.77 -4.49 -16.05
C ALA A 124 -5.81 -5.86 -16.75
N ILE A 125 -6.36 -5.86 -17.95
CA ILE A 125 -6.55 -7.07 -18.77
C ILE A 125 -5.72 -6.94 -20.04
N VAL A 126 -4.98 -8.00 -20.35
CA VAL A 126 -4.17 -8.12 -21.57
C VAL A 126 -4.78 -9.17 -22.49
N TYR A 127 -5.13 -8.76 -23.70
CA TYR A 127 -5.71 -9.64 -24.71
C TYR A 127 -4.63 -10.47 -25.43
N SER A 128 -4.99 -11.69 -25.81
CA SER A 128 -4.13 -12.59 -26.57
C SER A 128 -4.02 -12.11 -28.02
N GLY A 129 -2.80 -11.81 -28.48
CA GLY A 129 -2.51 -11.40 -29.87
C GLY A 129 -2.53 -9.89 -30.11
N THR A 130 -2.98 -9.08 -29.15
CA THR A 130 -2.82 -7.62 -29.17
C THR A 130 -2.30 -7.19 -27.82
N ASN A 131 -1.15 -6.51 -27.76
CA ASN A 131 -0.60 -5.94 -26.53
C ASN A 131 -1.41 -4.71 -26.03
N LYS A 132 -2.73 -4.74 -26.19
CA LYS A 132 -3.64 -3.71 -25.68
C LYS A 132 -4.02 -4.07 -24.26
N GLU A 133 -3.76 -3.14 -23.36
CA GLU A 133 -4.17 -3.21 -21.96
C GLU A 133 -5.44 -2.41 -21.77
N GLU A 134 -6.47 -3.03 -21.19
CA GLU A 134 -7.70 -2.35 -20.80
C GLU A 134 -7.83 -2.36 -19.27
N LYS A 135 -8.04 -1.19 -18.69
CA LYS A 135 -8.27 -1.02 -17.26
C LYS A 135 -9.78 -1.00 -16.98
N LEU A 136 -10.25 -1.95 -16.18
CA LEU A 136 -11.63 -2.08 -15.74
C LEU A 136 -11.72 -1.92 -14.23
N LYS A 137 -12.86 -1.44 -13.73
CA LYS A 137 -13.15 -1.37 -12.29
C LYS A 137 -13.94 -2.60 -11.87
N ALA A 138 -13.36 -3.43 -11.01
CA ALA A 138 -14.03 -4.56 -10.37
C ALA A 138 -14.89 -4.09 -9.18
N PRO A 139 -16.05 -4.73 -8.90
CA PRO A 139 -16.55 -5.98 -9.50
C PRO A 139 -17.04 -5.79 -10.94
N CYS A 140 -16.54 -6.62 -11.84
CA CYS A 140 -16.86 -6.56 -13.27
C CYS A 140 -16.84 -7.95 -13.91
N PHE A 141 -17.43 -8.05 -15.10
CA PHE A 141 -17.30 -9.25 -15.91
C PHE A 141 -16.00 -9.23 -16.69
N LEU A 142 -15.28 -10.35 -16.64
CA LEU A 142 -14.16 -10.57 -17.53
C LEU A 142 -14.67 -10.91 -18.93
N PRO A 143 -13.97 -10.46 -19.99
CA PRO A 143 -14.17 -10.99 -21.33
C PRO A 143 -13.93 -12.50 -21.36
N GLU A 144 -14.26 -13.11 -22.49
CA GLU A 144 -14.07 -14.55 -22.67
C GLU A 144 -12.61 -14.99 -22.43
N LEU A 145 -12.46 -15.97 -21.54
CA LEU A 145 -11.15 -16.44 -21.06
C LEU A 145 -10.20 -16.87 -22.19
N HIS A 146 -10.72 -17.37 -23.32
CA HIS A 146 -9.89 -17.79 -24.45
C HIS A 146 -9.23 -16.61 -25.18
N LYS A 147 -9.81 -15.40 -25.12
CA LYS A 147 -9.27 -14.16 -25.70
C LYS A 147 -8.25 -13.48 -24.80
N LEU A 148 -8.12 -13.90 -23.55
CA LEU A 148 -7.25 -13.28 -22.55
C LEU A 148 -5.89 -14.02 -22.48
N GLN A 149 -4.84 -13.24 -22.23
CA GLN A 149 -3.49 -13.74 -21.96
C GLN A 149 -3.10 -13.55 -20.49
N ARG A 150 -3.40 -12.38 -19.94
CA ARG A 150 -3.06 -12.01 -18.57
C ARG A 150 -4.16 -11.15 -17.96
N VAL A 151 -4.50 -11.44 -16.71
CA VAL A 151 -5.43 -10.63 -15.89
C VAL A 151 -4.65 -10.24 -14.65
N GLN A 152 -4.52 -8.95 -14.38
CA GLN A 152 -3.86 -8.48 -13.17
C GLN A 152 -4.73 -7.46 -12.45
N ILE A 153 -4.77 -7.55 -11.12
CA ILE A 153 -5.21 -6.42 -10.31
C ILE A 153 -4.05 -5.44 -10.29
N GLU A 154 -4.27 -4.27 -10.87
CA GLU A 154 -3.29 -3.19 -10.91
C GLU A 154 -3.96 -1.96 -10.31
N ASP A 155 -3.61 -1.71 -9.07
CA ASP A 155 -4.15 -0.61 -8.31
C ASP A 155 -3.02 0.00 -7.46
N GLU A 156 -3.11 1.31 -7.23
CA GLU A 156 -2.21 2.01 -6.31
C GLU A 156 -2.54 1.69 -4.85
N ARG A 157 -3.80 1.30 -4.58
CA ARG A 157 -4.31 1.07 -3.22
C ARG A 157 -4.22 -0.37 -2.75
N TYR A 158 -4.15 -1.31 -3.69
CA TYR A 158 -4.16 -2.72 -3.41
C TYR A 158 -2.88 -3.39 -3.91
N TRP A 159 -2.54 -4.53 -3.31
CA TRP A 159 -1.40 -5.32 -3.77
C TRP A 159 -1.73 -6.02 -5.08
N PRO A 160 -0.80 -6.01 -6.08
CA PRO A 160 -1.08 -6.59 -7.36
C PRO A 160 -1.13 -8.11 -7.29
N VAL A 161 -2.15 -8.68 -7.91
CA VAL A 161 -2.30 -10.14 -8.09
C VAL A 161 -2.34 -10.42 -9.58
N VAL A 162 -1.49 -11.32 -10.05
CA VAL A 162 -1.30 -11.58 -11.47
C VAL A 162 -1.72 -13.01 -11.81
N PHE A 163 -2.62 -13.14 -12.79
CA PHE A 163 -3.00 -14.40 -13.41
C PHE A 163 -2.48 -14.43 -14.84
N GLU A 164 -1.54 -15.35 -15.09
CA GLU A 164 -0.98 -15.61 -16.42
C GLU A 164 -1.47 -16.97 -16.92
N ARG A 165 -1.70 -17.06 -18.24
CA ARG A 165 -2.18 -18.28 -18.89
C ARG A 165 -1.28 -19.50 -18.69
N ASP A 166 0.03 -19.28 -18.57
CA ASP A 166 1.03 -20.34 -18.48
C ASP A 166 1.27 -20.84 -17.04
N ARG A 167 0.77 -20.12 -16.02
CA ARG A 167 1.09 -20.38 -14.62
C ARG A 167 -0.13 -20.74 -13.77
N ASN A 168 -1.02 -19.78 -13.55
CA ASN A 168 -2.06 -19.87 -12.51
C ASN A 168 -3.48 -19.84 -13.09
N TRP A 169 -3.62 -20.11 -14.38
CA TRP A 169 -4.89 -19.92 -15.10
C TRP A 169 -6.02 -20.84 -14.60
N ASP A 170 -5.69 -22.06 -14.18
CA ASP A 170 -6.70 -23.00 -13.68
C ASP A 170 -7.27 -22.55 -12.32
N LEU A 171 -6.49 -21.83 -11.51
CA LEU A 171 -6.96 -21.25 -10.26
C LEU A 171 -7.99 -20.14 -10.54
N LEU A 172 -7.77 -19.32 -11.56
CA LEU A 172 -8.74 -18.33 -12.02
C LEU A 172 -10.02 -19.00 -12.54
N LYS A 173 -9.91 -20.07 -13.35
CA LYS A 173 -11.09 -20.81 -13.83
C LYS A 173 -11.92 -21.37 -12.68
N ASN A 174 -11.27 -21.98 -11.69
CA ASN A 174 -11.94 -22.54 -10.51
C ASN A 174 -12.62 -21.46 -9.65
N LEU A 175 -11.97 -20.29 -9.54
CA LEU A 175 -12.52 -19.13 -8.85
C LEU A 175 -13.80 -18.65 -9.54
N LEU A 176 -13.76 -18.52 -10.87
CA LEU A 176 -14.92 -18.09 -11.67
C LEU A 176 -16.03 -19.13 -11.70
N SER A 177 -15.72 -20.42 -11.89
CA SER A 177 -16.72 -21.50 -11.95
C SER A 177 -17.54 -21.60 -10.66
N ASN A 178 -16.88 -21.41 -9.52
CA ASN A 178 -17.52 -21.44 -8.20
C ASN A 178 -18.03 -20.06 -7.76
N CYS A 179 -17.81 -19.02 -8.58
CA CYS A 179 -18.10 -17.62 -8.27
C CYS A 179 -17.54 -17.18 -6.91
N TYR A 180 -16.32 -17.59 -6.61
CA TYR A 180 -15.61 -17.21 -5.39
C TYR A 180 -15.11 -15.77 -5.47
N CYS A 181 -14.90 -15.18 -4.30
CA CYS A 181 -14.28 -13.87 -4.20
C CYS A 181 -12.76 -14.00 -4.37
N LEU A 182 -12.16 -13.00 -4.99
CA LEU A 182 -10.73 -12.85 -5.08
C LEU A 182 -10.23 -12.05 -3.89
N ASP A 183 -9.45 -12.71 -3.05
CA ASP A 183 -8.87 -12.10 -1.85
C ASP A 183 -7.71 -11.18 -2.23
N ILE A 184 -7.82 -9.91 -1.86
CA ILE A 184 -6.84 -8.85 -2.14
C ILE A 184 -6.46 -8.18 -0.83
N LYS A 185 -5.20 -7.76 -0.71
CA LYS A 185 -4.72 -6.99 0.42
C LYS A 185 -4.63 -5.51 0.07
N GLN A 186 -5.16 -4.65 0.94
CA GLN A 186 -4.98 -3.21 0.85
C GLN A 186 -3.55 -2.81 1.27
N ARG A 187 -3.00 -1.80 0.62
CA ARG A 187 -1.72 -1.18 1.02
C ARG A 187 -1.97 -0.25 2.19
N ALA A 188 -1.04 -0.21 3.15
CA ALA A 188 -1.18 0.70 4.27
C ALA A 188 -1.11 2.16 3.82
N GLY A 189 -1.87 3.01 4.50
CA GLY A 189 -1.95 4.44 4.20
C GLY A 189 -2.82 4.83 3.01
N CYS A 190 -3.53 3.87 2.40
CA CYS A 190 -4.61 4.14 1.45
C CYS A 190 -5.95 3.82 2.08
N LEU A 191 -7.02 4.51 1.68
CA LEU A 191 -8.40 4.19 2.07
C LEU A 191 -9.12 3.34 1.02
N PRO A 192 -10.11 2.53 1.41
CA PRO A 192 -10.94 1.81 0.44
C PRO A 192 -11.73 2.80 -0.42
N TYR A 193 -12.10 2.37 -1.64
CA TYR A 193 -12.87 3.21 -2.56
C TYR A 193 -14.25 3.62 -2.05
N GLU A 194 -14.77 2.93 -1.03
CA GLU A 194 -16.04 3.29 -0.38
C GLU A 194 -15.93 4.60 0.41
N GLU A 195 -14.78 4.84 1.04
CA GLU A 195 -14.55 6.02 1.89
C GLU A 195 -13.87 7.18 1.13
N ASP A 196 -13.07 6.84 0.12
CA ASP A 196 -12.35 7.79 -0.73
C ASP A 196 -12.45 7.38 -2.21
N PRO A 197 -13.55 7.72 -2.93
CA PRO A 197 -13.76 7.27 -4.30
C PRO A 197 -12.71 7.83 -5.28
N GLU A 198 -12.25 9.06 -5.06
CA GLU A 198 -11.32 9.75 -5.96
C GLU A 198 -9.86 9.71 -5.47
N GLY A 199 -9.62 9.39 -4.20
CA GLY A 199 -8.27 9.24 -3.66
C GLY A 199 -7.68 10.54 -3.11
N PHE A 200 -8.47 11.61 -3.00
CA PHE A 200 -7.95 12.92 -2.60
C PHE A 200 -7.48 12.95 -1.15
N LYS A 201 -8.14 12.24 -0.23
CA LYS A 201 -7.70 12.19 1.17
C LYS A 201 -6.34 11.53 1.27
N THR A 202 -6.19 10.42 0.54
CA THR A 202 -4.95 9.67 0.44
C THR A 202 -3.84 10.52 -0.19
N LEU A 203 -4.15 11.24 -1.28
CA LEU A 203 -3.19 12.09 -1.97
C LEU A 203 -2.75 13.29 -1.11
N ILE A 204 -3.67 13.93 -0.40
CA ILE A 204 -3.34 15.01 0.57
C ILE A 204 -2.42 14.48 1.67
N ALA A 205 -2.66 13.28 2.18
CA ALA A 205 -1.76 12.68 3.16
C ALA A 205 -0.36 12.44 2.58
N GLN A 206 -0.25 11.95 1.34
CA GLN A 206 1.04 11.75 0.72
C GLN A 206 1.78 13.07 0.46
N THR A 207 1.11 14.12 0.00
CA THR A 207 1.77 15.41 -0.31
C THR A 207 2.35 16.10 0.92
N LEU A 208 1.71 15.93 2.08
CA LEU A 208 2.24 16.44 3.35
C LEU A 208 3.60 15.82 3.74
N THR A 209 3.97 14.63 3.23
CA THR A 209 5.34 14.09 3.41
C THR A 209 6.34 14.55 2.37
N THR A 210 5.89 14.90 1.16
CA THR A 210 6.78 15.30 0.05
C THR A 210 7.18 16.77 0.15
N ASP A 211 6.39 17.57 0.87
CA ASP A 211 6.73 18.96 1.15
C ASP A 211 7.92 19.05 2.12
N VAL A 212 9.09 19.36 1.58
CA VAL A 212 10.38 19.55 2.30
C VAL A 212 10.26 20.51 3.50
N SER A 213 9.26 21.40 3.51
CA SER A 213 9.02 22.39 4.57
C SER A 213 8.15 21.90 5.74
N ASN A 214 7.25 20.93 5.54
CA ASN A 214 6.21 20.56 6.51
C ASN A 214 6.45 19.22 7.24
N ILE A 215 7.57 18.56 6.97
CA ILE A 215 7.95 17.27 7.59
C ILE A 215 7.90 17.33 9.14
N TRP A 216 8.16 18.50 9.70
CA TRP A 216 8.38 18.71 11.13
C TRP A 216 7.11 19.02 11.96
N SER A 217 5.93 19.18 11.33
CA SER A 217 4.69 19.45 12.07
C SER A 217 3.50 18.62 11.55
N VAL A 218 3.63 17.30 11.57
CA VAL A 218 2.50 16.41 11.28
C VAL A 218 1.55 16.37 12.47
N ARG A 219 0.32 16.85 12.28
CA ARG A 219 -0.75 16.71 13.28
C ARG A 219 -1.21 15.25 13.32
N SER A 220 -1.39 14.71 14.53
CA SER A 220 -1.90 13.36 14.73
C SER A 220 -3.31 13.16 14.16
N GLU A 221 -4.10 14.23 14.08
CA GLU A 221 -5.41 14.29 13.42
C GLU A 221 -5.36 13.84 11.94
N ASN A 222 -4.26 14.12 11.24
CA ASN A 222 -4.12 13.75 9.84
C ASN A 222 -4.04 12.23 9.67
N ILE A 223 -3.48 11.49 10.64
CA ILE A 223 -3.36 10.02 10.53
C ILE A 223 -4.73 9.34 10.46
N PHE A 224 -5.74 9.92 11.12
CA PHE A 224 -7.11 9.42 11.08
C PHE A 224 -7.78 9.60 9.70
N SER A 225 -7.31 10.53 8.88
CA SER A 225 -7.98 10.84 7.61
C SER A 225 -7.60 9.90 6.46
N PHE A 226 -6.56 9.08 6.60
CA PHE A 226 -6.09 8.18 5.53
C PHE A 226 -5.76 6.75 5.96
N SER A 227 -5.79 6.42 7.26
CA SER A 227 -5.56 5.07 7.76
C SER A 227 -6.83 4.45 8.33
N SER A 228 -7.27 3.34 7.76
CA SER A 228 -8.36 2.50 8.29
C SER A 228 -7.88 1.42 9.28
N ASP A 229 -6.57 1.23 9.41
CA ASP A 229 -6.01 0.16 10.24
C ASP A 229 -6.26 0.38 11.74
N PRO A 230 -6.94 -0.55 12.44
CA PRO A 230 -7.32 -0.37 13.84
C PRO A 230 -6.11 -0.29 14.77
N ALA A 231 -5.01 -0.96 14.45
CA ALA A 231 -3.79 -0.92 15.25
C ALA A 231 -3.16 0.48 15.26
N ILE A 232 -3.13 1.15 14.09
CA ILE A 232 -2.58 2.51 13.96
C ILE A 232 -3.51 3.51 14.61
N LEU A 233 -4.82 3.37 14.39
CA LEU A 233 -5.83 4.24 15.01
C LEU A 233 -5.78 4.15 16.54
N ASN A 234 -5.61 2.96 17.10
CA ASN A 234 -5.42 2.78 18.54
C ASN A 234 -4.10 3.39 19.01
N PHE A 235 -3.01 3.19 18.25
CA PHE A 235 -1.72 3.78 18.56
C PHE A 235 -1.78 5.31 18.56
N THR A 236 -2.42 5.91 17.56
CA THR A 236 -2.53 7.37 17.44
C THR A 236 -3.41 7.94 18.54
N GLN A 237 -4.51 7.28 18.90
CA GLN A 237 -5.38 7.70 20.00
C GLN A 237 -4.67 7.60 21.35
N GLN A 238 -3.93 6.53 21.61
CA GLN A 238 -3.32 6.32 22.93
C GLN A 238 -2.00 7.08 23.11
N PHE A 239 -1.16 7.16 22.08
CA PHE A 239 0.21 7.69 22.20
C PHE A 239 0.41 9.06 21.54
N LEU A 240 -0.35 9.38 20.49
CA LEU A 240 -0.15 10.62 19.73
C LEU A 240 -1.24 11.67 19.98
N SER A 241 -2.37 11.29 20.56
CA SER A 241 -3.41 12.22 20.96
C SER A 241 -3.08 12.78 22.34
N TYR A 242 -3.13 14.10 22.47
CA TYR A 242 -2.67 14.75 23.68
C TYR A 242 -3.38 16.07 23.91
N ASN A 243 -3.65 16.38 25.19
CA ASN A 243 -4.22 17.68 25.57
C ASN A 243 -3.09 18.70 25.72
N LYS A 244 -3.11 19.74 24.89
CA LYS A 244 -2.05 20.77 24.79
C LYS A 244 -1.70 21.44 26.12
N ASP A 245 -2.61 21.42 27.09
CA ASP A 245 -2.48 22.16 28.35
C ASP A 245 -1.73 21.41 29.47
N LYS A 246 -1.44 20.11 29.32
CA LYS A 246 -0.92 19.27 30.42
C LYS A 246 0.50 18.73 30.25
N ILE A 247 1.23 19.12 29.19
CA ILE A 247 2.40 18.35 28.72
C ILE A 247 3.71 19.09 28.90
N SER A 248 4.73 18.35 29.34
CA SER A 248 6.09 18.83 29.48
C SER A 248 6.76 19.05 28.12
N ARG A 249 7.64 20.05 28.00
CA ARG A 249 8.39 20.32 26.74
C ARG A 249 9.09 19.08 26.14
N PRO A 250 9.83 18.24 26.91
CA PRO A 250 10.44 17.01 26.36
C PRO A 250 9.42 15.98 25.85
N GLU A 251 8.28 15.83 26.54
CA GLU A 251 7.21 14.91 26.12
C GLU A 251 6.59 15.35 24.80
N ARG A 252 6.38 16.66 24.62
CA ARG A 252 5.91 17.21 23.36
C ARG A 252 6.86 16.91 22.21
N ASN A 253 8.17 17.10 22.42
CA ASN A 253 9.17 16.79 21.40
C ASN A 253 9.22 15.29 21.06
N LEU A 254 8.97 14.42 22.04
CA LEU A 254 8.87 12.97 21.83
C LEU A 254 7.66 12.64 20.96
N ILE A 255 6.49 13.19 21.28
CA ILE A 255 5.26 12.95 20.53
C ILE A 255 5.38 13.44 19.10
N GLU A 256 5.97 14.62 18.85
CA GLU A 256 6.19 15.17 17.51
C GLU A 256 7.16 14.27 16.70
N LYS A 257 8.22 13.73 17.32
CA LYS A 257 9.11 12.76 16.68
C LYS A 257 8.41 11.44 16.35
N LEU A 258 7.57 10.94 17.27
CA LEU A 258 6.81 9.71 17.05
C LEU A 258 5.74 9.88 15.97
N SER A 259 5.05 11.03 15.94
CA SER A 259 4.02 11.30 14.93
C SER A 259 4.61 11.40 13.53
N MET A 260 5.81 11.96 13.39
CA MET A 260 6.53 12.00 12.11
C MET A 260 6.91 10.58 11.66
N GLN A 261 7.46 9.75 12.55
CA GLN A 261 7.84 8.38 12.20
C GLN A 261 6.65 7.49 11.87
N THR A 262 5.55 7.59 12.62
CA THR A 262 4.33 6.85 12.28
C THR A 262 3.81 7.28 10.93
N TYR A 263 3.80 8.58 10.66
CA TYR A 263 3.33 9.12 9.40
C TYR A 263 4.11 8.59 8.21
N GLU A 264 5.45 8.63 8.26
CA GLU A 264 6.31 8.09 7.20
C GLU A 264 6.14 6.57 7.04
N CYS A 265 5.98 5.83 8.14
CA CYS A 265 5.73 4.38 8.08
C CYS A 265 4.39 4.06 7.42
N VAL A 266 3.35 4.86 7.67
CA VAL A 266 2.02 4.64 7.09
C VAL A 266 2.02 5.01 5.61
N THR A 267 2.62 6.14 5.22
CA THR A 267 2.64 6.55 3.80
C THR A 267 3.49 5.66 2.91
N ARG A 268 4.56 5.06 3.44
CA ARG A 268 5.46 4.16 2.69
C ARG A 268 5.06 2.69 2.75
N ASP A 269 3.94 2.34 3.39
CA ASP A 269 3.51 0.94 3.58
C ASP A 269 4.53 0.08 4.36
N MET A 270 5.17 0.67 5.40
CA MET A 270 6.25 0.04 6.19
C MET A 270 5.92 -0.04 7.69
N LEU A 271 4.69 -0.38 8.03
CA LEU A 271 4.22 -0.47 9.42
C LEU A 271 4.98 -1.48 10.27
N HIS A 272 5.52 -2.53 9.66
CA HIS A 272 6.29 -3.56 10.35
C HIS A 272 7.63 -3.06 10.93
N ILE A 273 8.14 -1.91 10.46
CA ILE A 273 9.38 -1.27 10.97
C ILE A 273 9.08 -0.29 12.11
N LEU A 274 7.81 0.07 12.31
CA LEU A 274 7.45 1.08 13.29
C LEU A 274 7.95 0.76 14.71
N PRO A 275 7.81 -0.48 15.25
CA PRO A 275 8.35 -0.81 16.57
C PRO A 275 9.86 -0.61 16.67
N GLN A 276 10.60 -0.94 15.61
CA GLN A 276 12.06 -0.78 15.54
C GLN A 276 12.43 0.71 15.52
N ARG A 277 11.72 1.53 14.74
CA ARG A 277 11.89 3.00 14.72
C ARG A 277 11.59 3.64 16.07
N ILE A 278 10.52 3.20 16.75
CA ILE A 278 10.20 3.65 18.11
C ILE A 278 11.33 3.28 19.07
N SER A 279 11.82 2.05 19.01
CA SER A 279 12.92 1.60 19.87
C SER A 279 14.19 2.43 19.68
N LEU A 280 14.51 2.82 18.43
CA LEU A 280 15.65 3.69 18.13
C LEU A 280 15.45 5.10 18.71
N ILE A 281 14.27 5.70 18.56
CA ILE A 281 13.99 7.02 19.15
C ILE A 281 14.09 6.98 20.67
N MET A 282 13.53 5.95 21.31
CA MET A 282 13.61 5.79 22.76
C MET A 282 15.06 5.62 23.23
N CYS A 283 15.87 4.84 22.49
CA CYS A 283 17.30 4.71 22.77
C CYS A 283 18.04 6.04 22.66
N LEU A 284 17.73 6.86 21.65
CA LEU A 284 18.35 8.17 21.43
C LEU A 284 17.97 9.18 22.53
N GLN A 285 16.73 9.17 23.00
CA GLN A 285 16.29 10.05 24.09
C GLN A 285 16.89 9.64 25.44
N ASN A 286 16.97 8.33 25.69
CA ASN A 286 17.60 7.81 26.91
C ASN A 286 19.11 8.00 26.93
N PHE A 287 19.76 8.18 25.76
CA PHE A 287 21.21 8.34 25.65
C PHE A 287 21.75 9.56 26.41
N GLU A 288 20.96 10.64 26.50
CA GLU A 288 21.35 11.84 27.26
C GLU A 288 21.50 11.54 28.76
N GLN A 289 20.63 10.67 29.30
CA GLN A 289 20.63 10.31 30.72
C GLN A 289 21.56 9.12 31.02
N ASN A 290 21.57 8.11 30.15
CA ASN A 290 22.31 6.86 30.32
C ASN A 290 23.09 6.51 29.04
N PRO A 291 24.35 6.95 28.91
CA PRO A 291 25.19 6.61 27.76
C PRO A 291 25.51 5.12 27.74
N THR A 292 25.09 4.43 26.70
CA THR A 292 25.41 3.01 26.50
C THR A 292 26.15 2.81 25.18
N VAL A 293 27.15 1.93 25.20
CA VAL A 293 27.96 1.61 24.01
C VAL A 293 27.11 0.93 22.92
N PHE A 294 26.10 0.17 23.35
CA PHE A 294 25.19 -0.52 22.45
C PHE A 294 24.45 0.41 21.49
N THR A 295 23.94 1.55 21.98
CA THR A 295 23.21 2.51 21.13
C THR A 295 24.12 3.14 20.09
N ILE A 296 25.38 3.42 20.43
CA ILE A 296 26.37 3.94 19.47
C ILE A 296 26.65 2.92 18.38
N TRP A 297 26.85 1.65 18.73
CA TRP A 297 27.04 0.60 17.72
C TRP A 297 25.82 0.40 16.83
N GLN A 298 24.62 0.43 17.39
CA GLN A 298 23.38 0.36 16.60
C GLN A 298 23.31 1.52 15.59
N MET A 299 23.67 2.73 16.01
CA MET A 299 23.62 3.93 15.18
C MET A 299 24.74 3.99 14.14
N LYS A 300 25.93 3.48 14.48
CA LYS A 300 27.02 3.28 13.51
C LYS A 300 26.65 2.25 12.46
N LEU A 301 26.10 1.11 12.88
CA LEU A 301 25.64 0.07 11.98
C LEU A 301 24.57 0.64 11.04
N LEU A 302 23.60 1.39 11.58
CA LEU A 302 22.58 2.09 10.79
C LEU A 302 23.21 3.06 9.76
N SER A 303 24.16 3.91 10.16
CA SER A 303 24.86 4.85 9.24
C SER A 303 25.62 4.10 8.15
N SER A 304 26.37 3.06 8.51
CA SER A 304 27.16 2.26 7.57
C SER A 304 26.27 1.51 6.56
N LEU A 305 25.15 0.95 7.01
CA LEU A 305 24.18 0.29 6.14
C LEU A 305 23.58 1.27 5.13
N VAL A 306 23.23 2.48 5.58
CA VAL A 306 22.66 3.51 4.73
C VAL A 306 23.69 4.01 3.70
N GLU A 307 24.94 4.22 4.10
CA GLU A 307 26.04 4.61 3.20
C GLU A 307 26.27 3.53 2.11
N VAL A 308 26.34 2.25 2.48
CA VAL A 308 26.51 1.15 1.52
C VAL A 308 25.29 1.01 0.60
N CYS A 309 24.09 1.18 1.13
CA CYS A 309 22.86 0.95 0.36
C CYS A 309 22.44 2.14 -0.51
N SER A 310 22.95 3.36 -0.25
CA SER A 310 22.78 4.52 -1.13
C SER A 310 23.37 4.28 -2.53
N VAL A 311 24.38 3.40 -2.63
CA VAL A 311 25.03 3.03 -3.90
C VAL A 311 24.18 2.05 -4.73
N GLN A 312 23.23 1.34 -4.10
CA GLN A 312 22.43 0.29 -4.74
C GLN A 312 20.94 0.63 -4.90
N ASN A 313 20.48 1.83 -4.50
CA ASN A 313 19.07 2.28 -4.53
C ASN A 313 18.04 1.33 -3.86
N CYS A 314 18.47 0.34 -3.09
CA CYS A 314 17.57 -0.67 -2.51
C CYS A 314 16.92 -0.23 -1.18
N MET A 315 17.60 0.59 -0.36
CA MET A 315 17.15 0.91 1.01
C MET A 315 16.48 2.28 1.19
N GLU A 316 16.47 3.16 0.18
CA GLU A 316 15.74 4.43 0.24
C GLU A 316 14.25 4.24 0.60
N LYS A 317 13.72 3.04 0.36
CA LYS A 317 12.35 2.62 0.67
C LYS A 317 12.10 2.33 2.17
N LEU A 318 13.07 1.83 2.93
CA LEU A 318 12.84 1.35 4.31
C LEU A 318 13.09 2.44 5.37
N ILE A 319 14.16 3.23 5.23
CA ILE A 319 14.49 4.33 6.14
C ILE A 319 15.01 5.49 5.28
N SER A 320 14.45 6.69 5.47
CA SER A 320 14.94 7.89 4.79
C SER A 320 16.38 8.22 5.22
N TYR A 321 17.24 8.48 4.24
CA TYR A 321 18.62 8.91 4.45
C TYR A 321 18.69 10.14 5.37
N GLU A 322 17.78 11.08 5.17
CA GLU A 322 17.65 12.32 5.96
C GLU A 322 17.36 12.04 7.43
N SER A 323 16.49 11.07 7.74
CA SER A 323 16.19 10.68 9.12
C SER A 323 17.41 10.12 9.83
N VAL A 324 18.20 9.27 9.15
CA VAL A 324 19.44 8.71 9.73
C VAL A 324 20.48 9.80 9.94
N LEU A 325 20.63 10.72 9.01
CA LEU A 325 21.56 11.84 9.12
C LEU A 325 21.16 12.78 10.26
N ALA A 326 19.87 13.07 10.43
CA ALA A 326 19.35 13.84 11.57
C ALA A 326 19.63 13.16 12.90
N MET A 327 19.46 11.83 13.00
CA MET A 327 19.81 11.08 14.20
C MET A 327 21.32 11.10 14.49
N LYS A 328 22.17 10.98 13.46
CA LYS A 328 23.63 11.08 13.57
C LYS A 328 24.06 12.47 14.07
N GLN A 329 23.46 13.53 13.54
CA GLN A 329 23.69 14.91 13.99
C GLN A 329 23.27 15.10 15.46
N TYR A 330 22.11 14.57 15.85
CA TYR A 330 21.63 14.65 17.23
C TYR A 330 22.58 13.93 18.21
N LEU A 331 23.10 12.75 17.84
CA LEU A 331 24.12 12.07 18.63
C LEU A 331 25.41 12.86 18.73
N THR A 332 25.87 13.43 17.61
CA THR A 332 27.09 14.25 17.57
C THR A 332 26.95 15.45 18.51
N TYR A 333 25.81 16.13 18.48
CA TYR A 333 25.52 17.23 19.41
C TYR A 333 25.58 16.83 20.89
N ILE A 334 25.01 15.67 21.25
CA ILE A 334 25.08 15.17 22.64
C ILE A 334 26.53 14.85 23.03
N ILE A 335 27.27 14.16 22.15
CA ILE A 335 28.65 13.75 22.43
C ILE A 335 29.57 14.96 22.56
N ASP A 336 29.41 15.96 21.69
CA ASP A 336 30.17 17.22 21.75
C ASP A 336 29.85 18.02 23.02
N SER A 337 28.61 17.96 23.53
CA SER A 337 28.25 18.60 24.80
C SER A 337 29.02 18.02 26.00
N TRP A 338 29.42 16.74 25.93
CA TRP A 338 30.18 16.09 26.99
C TRP A 338 31.68 16.32 26.88
N GLU A 339 32.15 16.94 25.80
CA GLU A 339 33.58 17.06 25.52
C GLU A 339 34.32 17.89 26.58
N GLN A 340 33.68 18.94 27.11
CA GLN A 340 34.23 19.76 28.21
C GLN A 340 34.49 18.91 29.46
N ASP A 341 33.54 18.05 29.82
CA ASP A 341 33.62 17.19 31.01
C ASP A 341 34.65 16.06 30.87
N ILE A 342 34.79 15.51 29.65
CA ILE A 342 35.61 14.32 29.38
C ILE A 342 37.06 14.68 28.99
N SER A 343 37.32 15.92 28.56
CA SER A 343 38.65 16.41 28.11
C SER A 343 39.83 15.95 29.00
N SER A 344 39.71 16.16 30.31
CA SER A 344 40.74 15.77 31.29
C SER A 344 40.93 14.25 31.42
N LEU A 345 39.92 13.46 31.11
CA LEU A 345 39.94 12.00 31.16
C LEU A 345 40.48 11.40 29.86
N ILE A 346 40.23 12.02 28.70
CA ILE A 346 40.82 11.62 27.41
C ILE A 346 42.34 11.76 27.46
N VAL A 347 42.87 12.85 28.03
CA VAL A 347 44.32 13.04 28.19
C VAL A 347 44.93 12.01 29.14
N LYS A 348 44.20 11.57 30.17
CA LYS A 348 44.65 10.50 31.07
C LYS A 348 44.61 9.13 30.39
N TYR A 349 43.61 8.89 29.54
CA TYR A 349 43.47 7.68 28.74
C TYR A 349 44.58 7.56 27.69
N SER A 350 44.90 8.64 26.97
CA SER A 350 45.97 8.64 25.96
C SER A 350 47.36 8.42 26.57
N LYS A 351 47.56 8.86 27.82
CA LYS A 351 48.79 8.61 28.61
C LYS A 351 48.81 7.24 29.32
N SER A 352 47.83 6.36 29.06
CA SER A 352 47.73 5.02 29.65
C SER A 352 47.70 4.98 31.19
N MET A 353 47.18 6.02 31.84
CA MET A 353 47.15 6.13 33.31
C MET A 353 45.86 5.50 33.88
N SER A 354 45.95 4.73 34.97
CA SER A 354 44.82 3.98 35.54
C SER A 354 43.69 4.88 36.07
N LEU A 355 42.47 4.74 35.54
CA LEU A 355 41.28 5.54 35.90
C LEU A 355 40.52 5.02 37.14
N SER A 356 41.20 4.65 38.23
CA SER A 356 40.60 3.89 39.34
C SER A 356 39.60 4.64 40.24
N THR A 357 39.32 5.93 40.02
CA THR A 357 38.47 6.75 40.91
C THR A 357 37.48 7.67 40.17
N VAL A 358 36.98 7.27 39.00
CA VAL A 358 36.02 8.07 38.22
C VAL A 358 34.59 7.55 38.42
N PRO A 359 33.58 8.42 38.60
CA PRO A 359 32.19 7.99 38.71
C PRO A 359 31.75 7.25 37.42
N ILE A 360 30.98 6.18 37.61
CA ILE A 360 30.57 5.22 36.57
C ILE A 360 29.93 5.92 35.36
N ASN A 361 29.18 7.00 35.57
CA ASN A 361 28.56 7.78 34.49
C ASN A 361 29.60 8.48 33.60
N LEU A 362 30.67 9.03 34.16
CA LEU A 362 31.75 9.64 33.36
C LEU A 362 32.55 8.59 32.60
N VAL A 363 32.70 7.39 33.16
CA VAL A 363 33.33 6.27 32.46
C VAL A 363 32.47 5.83 31.27
N HIS A 364 31.16 5.70 31.44
CA HIS A 364 30.25 5.37 30.34
C HIS A 364 30.23 6.45 29.26
N LYS A 365 30.26 7.74 29.63
CA LYS A 365 30.42 8.86 28.69
C LYS A 365 31.74 8.78 27.92
N LEU A 366 32.86 8.50 28.59
CA LEU A 366 34.17 8.34 27.96
C LEU A 366 34.20 7.14 27.00
N ILE A 367 33.73 5.97 27.41
CA ILE A 367 33.68 4.79 26.53
C ILE A 367 32.78 5.06 25.32
N SER A 368 31.66 5.75 25.53
CA SER A 368 30.76 6.18 24.46
C SER A 368 31.44 7.14 23.48
N TYR A 369 32.21 8.10 23.97
CA TYR A 369 33.00 9.02 23.14
C TYR A 369 34.08 8.29 22.33
N LEU A 370 34.86 7.42 22.98
CA LEU A 370 35.91 6.62 22.34
C LEU A 370 35.34 5.70 21.25
N THR A 371 34.21 5.05 21.53
CA THR A 371 33.55 4.14 20.58
C THR A 371 32.89 4.89 19.42
N PHE A 372 32.37 6.09 19.62
CA PHE A 372 31.82 6.91 18.54
C PHE A 372 32.90 7.37 17.56
N TYR A 373 34.01 7.88 18.07
CA TYR A 373 35.10 8.41 17.25
C TYR A 373 36.16 7.37 16.82
N GLU A 374 36.10 6.14 17.31
CA GLU A 374 37.05 5.05 17.01
C GLU A 374 38.48 5.35 17.46
N ILE A 375 38.62 5.86 18.69
CA ILE A 375 39.93 6.13 19.28
C ILE A 375 40.58 4.80 19.65
N SER A 376 41.61 4.39 18.91
CA SER A 376 42.43 3.22 19.23
C SER A 376 43.47 3.55 20.31
N ASN A 377 43.83 2.56 21.13
CA ASN A 377 44.86 2.70 22.17
C ASN A 377 46.27 2.99 21.61
N SER A 378 46.47 2.82 20.30
CA SER A 378 47.75 3.02 19.63
C SER A 378 48.12 4.49 19.40
N VAL A 379 47.24 5.45 19.71
CA VAL A 379 47.54 6.90 19.61
C VAL A 379 48.52 7.38 20.70
N GLY A 380 48.87 6.52 21.67
CA GLY A 380 49.79 6.82 22.77
C GLY A 380 51.23 7.21 22.41
N ASN A 381 51.61 7.24 21.12
CA ASN A 381 52.96 7.62 20.67
C ASN A 381 53.01 8.92 19.84
N ILE A 382 51.93 9.71 19.78
CA ILE A 382 51.98 11.02 19.11
C ILE A 382 52.16 12.10 20.16
N ASP A 383 53.36 12.67 20.23
CA ASP A 383 53.65 13.86 21.04
C ASP A 383 52.84 15.05 20.51
N ILE A 384 51.77 15.38 21.24
CA ILE A 384 50.82 16.46 20.94
C ILE A 384 51.45 17.86 21.14
N SER A 385 52.70 17.94 21.60
CA SER A 385 53.30 19.21 22.03
C SER A 385 53.85 20.10 20.91
N ASN A 386 54.03 19.63 19.67
CA ASN A 386 54.77 20.43 18.66
C ASN A 386 54.53 20.15 17.16
N SER A 387 53.47 19.46 16.75
CA SER A 387 53.23 19.19 15.31
C SER A 387 52.07 20.01 14.74
N ASN A 388 52.27 20.53 13.52
CA ASN A 388 51.24 21.29 12.79
C ASN A 388 49.96 20.44 12.67
N PRO A 389 48.76 21.03 12.83
CA PRO A 389 47.49 20.28 12.78
C PRO A 389 47.31 19.49 11.47
N ILE A 390 47.94 19.94 10.38
CA ILE A 390 47.92 19.30 9.05
C ILE A 390 48.80 18.03 8.98
N GLU A 391 49.93 17.99 9.70
CA GLU A 391 50.80 16.80 9.75
C GLU A 391 50.20 15.71 10.65
N LEU A 392 49.48 16.12 11.70
CA LEU A 392 48.68 15.23 12.55
C LEU A 392 47.51 14.60 11.78
N ILE A 393 46.91 15.31 10.81
CA ILE A 393 45.87 14.78 9.91
C ILE A 393 46.44 13.76 8.92
N LYS A 394 47.67 13.97 8.41
CA LYS A 394 48.29 13.01 7.47
C LYS A 394 48.69 11.70 8.15
N THR A 395 49.29 11.75 9.33
CA THR A 395 49.74 10.56 10.07
C THR A 395 48.61 9.70 10.64
N SER A 396 47.40 10.25 10.68
CA SER A 396 46.20 9.59 11.22
C SER A 396 45.26 9.06 10.14
N LEU A 397 45.27 9.64 8.94
CA LEU A 397 44.73 9.03 7.72
C LEU A 397 45.37 7.66 7.46
N ASP A 398 46.67 7.51 7.70
CA ASP A 398 47.38 6.24 7.62
C ASP A 398 46.95 5.23 8.71
N ASN A 399 46.30 5.70 9.78
CA ASN A 399 45.83 4.89 10.91
C ASN A 399 44.30 4.68 10.93
N ASN A 400 43.58 5.02 9.85
CA ASN A 400 42.10 4.93 9.75
C ASN A 400 41.34 5.70 10.85
N VAL A 401 41.88 6.83 11.33
CA VAL A 401 41.21 7.66 12.34
C VAL A 401 40.36 8.74 11.68
N ASN A 402 39.14 8.96 12.18
CA ASN A 402 38.18 9.90 11.62
C ASN A 402 38.69 11.37 11.75
N PRO A 403 38.76 12.17 10.67
CA PRO A 403 39.36 13.51 10.68
C PRO A 403 38.70 14.52 11.64
N ASN A 404 37.41 14.35 11.96
CA ASN A 404 36.70 15.21 12.93
C ASN A 404 37.31 15.14 14.35
N LEU A 405 37.91 14.00 14.69
CA LEU A 405 38.54 13.73 15.98
C LEU A 405 39.78 14.62 16.21
N ILE A 406 40.50 14.95 15.12
CA ILE A 406 41.76 15.71 15.17
C ILE A 406 41.48 17.20 15.27
N LEU A 407 40.45 17.69 14.58
CA LEU A 407 39.94 19.05 14.77
C LEU A 407 39.53 19.30 16.23
N ASN A 408 39.01 18.27 16.91
CA ASN A 408 38.66 18.37 18.32
C ASN A 408 39.89 18.24 19.22
N LEU A 409 40.78 17.27 19.01
CA LEU A 409 42.01 17.12 19.80
C LEU A 409 42.96 18.33 19.72
N THR A 410 43.04 18.99 18.57
CA THR A 410 43.83 20.23 18.36
C THR A 410 43.23 21.46 19.06
N ARG A 411 41.98 21.40 19.53
CA ARG A 411 41.41 22.45 20.42
C ARG A 411 41.88 22.32 21.87
N PHE A 412 42.44 21.17 22.26
CA PHE A 412 42.81 20.86 23.64
C PHE A 412 44.33 20.94 23.91
N SER A 413 45.13 21.24 22.88
CA SER A 413 46.55 21.66 23.00
C SER A 413 46.64 23.16 23.15
#